data_AF-A0A3D2JBC7-F1
#
_entry.id   AF-A0A3D2JBC7-F1
#
_cell.length_a   1.000
_cell.length_b   1.000
_cell.length_c   1.000
_cell.angle_alpha   90.00
_cell.angle_beta   90.00
_cell.angle_gamma   90.00
#
_symmetry.space_group_name_H-M   'P 1'
#
loop_
_entity.id
_entity.type
_entity.pdbx_description
1 polymer ?
#
loop_
_entity_poly.entity_id
_entity_poly.type
_entity_poly.pdbx_seq_one_letter_code
_entity_poly.pdbx_strand_id
1 'polypeptide(L)'
;MPATQTSCPAMGTARAFVSAPLALGHHQNLVYIVNQSQHNNPTFATLKHYDTTTGSKTVIVQLQNTSISSAQISANGQWVLFVSGNGTQEKLQAVRMDGEGLQTLYCGNFQTSPQWSTN
;
A
#
# COMPACT_ATOMS: atom_id res chain seq x y z
N MET A 1 6.75 1.92 18.81
CA MET A 1 5.76 2.66 17.98
C MET A 1 4.37 2.22 18.36
N PRO A 2 3.34 3.08 18.30
CA PRO A 2 1.97 2.64 18.53
C PRO A 2 1.61 1.53 17.53
N ALA A 3 0.75 0.59 17.96
CA ALA A 3 0.29 -0.47 17.08
C ALA A 3 -0.42 0.13 15.85
N THR A 4 -0.03 -0.33 14.66
CA THR A 4 -0.70 0.06 13.42
C THR A 4 -2.10 -0.54 13.37
N GLN A 5 -3.01 0.13 12.66
CA GLN A 5 -4.40 -0.31 12.54
C GLN A 5 -4.82 -0.33 11.07
N THR A 6 -5.51 -1.41 10.70
CA THR A 6 -5.99 -1.64 9.33
C THR A 6 -7.51 -1.51 9.21
N SER A 7 -8.20 -1.25 10.32
CA SER A 7 -9.61 -0.89 10.35
C SER A 7 -9.84 0.52 9.80
N CYS A 8 -11.02 0.76 9.24
CA CYS A 8 -11.39 2.11 8.83
C CYS A 8 -11.43 3.06 10.05
N PRO A 9 -10.92 4.30 9.95
CA PRO A 9 -11.21 5.33 10.93
C PRO A 9 -12.71 5.65 10.97
N ALA A 10 -13.13 6.42 11.97
CA ALA A 10 -14.49 6.95 12.03
C ALA A 10 -14.82 7.73 10.74
N MET A 11 -16.07 7.65 10.30
CA MET A 11 -16.51 8.28 9.06
C MET A 11 -16.14 9.77 9.03
N GLY A 12 -15.56 10.23 7.92
CA GLY A 12 -15.12 11.62 7.75
C GLY A 12 -13.81 11.99 8.46
N THR A 13 -13.12 11.03 9.09
CA THR A 13 -11.85 11.28 9.79
C THR A 13 -10.69 10.50 9.14
N ALA A 14 -9.48 11.06 9.23
CA ALA A 14 -8.25 10.43 8.77
C ALA A 14 -7.30 10.16 9.94
N ARG A 15 -6.38 9.21 9.76
CA ARG A 15 -5.32 8.89 10.72
C ARG A 15 -4.00 9.45 10.25
N ALA A 16 -3.20 9.95 11.18
CA ALA A 16 -1.80 10.24 10.92
C ALA A 16 -1.07 8.94 10.56
N PHE A 17 -0.25 8.98 9.52
CA PHE A 17 0.67 7.89 9.21
C PHE A 17 1.83 7.89 10.20
N VAL A 18 2.10 6.74 10.85
CA VAL A 18 3.18 6.60 11.82
C VAL A 18 4.05 5.42 11.44
N SER A 19 5.34 5.62 11.20
CA SER A 19 6.26 4.54 10.79
C SER A 19 7.69 4.79 11.25
N ALA A 20 8.45 3.71 11.41
CA ALA A 20 9.88 3.73 11.71
C ALA A 20 10.66 3.80 10.40
N PRO A 21 11.60 4.75 10.24
CA PRO A 21 12.36 4.90 9.00
C PRO A 21 13.04 3.59 8.62
N LEU A 22 13.11 3.35 7.31
CA LEU A 22 13.79 2.20 6.73
C LEU A 22 15.12 2.64 6.13
N ALA A 23 16.22 1.97 6.50
CA ALA A 23 17.47 2.09 5.79
C ALA A 23 17.35 1.37 4.45
N LEU A 24 17.23 2.13 3.36
CA LEU A 24 17.16 1.57 2.02
C LEU A 24 18.56 1.23 1.51
N GLY A 25 18.66 0.12 0.77
CA GLY A 25 19.86 -0.22 0.03
C GLY A 25 20.04 0.64 -1.23
N HIS A 26 21.13 0.41 -1.95
CA HIS A 26 21.47 1.14 -3.18
C HIS A 26 20.98 0.46 -4.46
N HIS A 27 20.29 -0.68 -4.35
CA HIS A 27 19.80 -1.40 -5.51
C HIS A 27 18.59 -0.67 -6.11
N GLN A 28 18.52 -0.66 -7.44
CA GLN A 28 17.32 -0.20 -8.14
C GLN A 28 16.21 -1.23 -7.96
N ASN A 29 15.02 -0.75 -7.66
CA ASN A 29 13.90 -1.61 -7.31
C ASN A 29 12.63 -1.20 -8.06
N LEU A 30 11.79 -2.19 -8.35
CA LEU A 30 10.45 -1.99 -8.88
C LEU A 30 9.42 -2.42 -7.83
N VAL A 31 8.37 -1.61 -7.69
CA VAL A 31 7.17 -2.00 -6.94
C VAL A 31 6.03 -2.15 -7.92
N TYR A 32 5.33 -3.28 -7.87
CA TYR A 32 4.23 -3.56 -8.77
C TYR A 32 3.08 -4.26 -8.06
N ILE A 33 1.90 -4.11 -8.63
CA ILE A 33 0.65 -4.69 -8.13
C ILE A 33 0.36 -5.97 -8.92
N VAL A 34 -0.08 -7.00 -8.21
CA VAL A 34 -0.69 -8.20 -8.80
C VAL A 34 -2.09 -8.34 -8.21
N ASN A 35 -3.12 -8.03 -9.01
CA ASN A 35 -4.52 -8.28 -8.67
C ASN A 35 -4.95 -9.61 -9.28
N GLN A 36 -5.54 -10.48 -8.47
CA GLN A 36 -6.10 -11.76 -8.87
C GLN A 36 -7.62 -11.70 -8.69
N SER A 37 -8.35 -12.30 -9.64
CA SER A 37 -9.81 -12.27 -9.62
C SER A 37 -10.36 -13.57 -10.22
N GLN A 38 -11.53 -13.97 -9.74
CA GLN A 38 -12.29 -15.09 -10.25
C GLN A 38 -13.71 -14.62 -10.58
N HIS A 39 -14.16 -14.80 -11.83
CA HIS A 39 -15.47 -14.34 -12.30
C HIS A 39 -15.78 -12.88 -11.89
N ASN A 40 -14.82 -11.96 -12.10
CA ASN A 40 -14.87 -10.54 -11.71
C ASN A 40 -14.89 -10.25 -10.20
N ASN A 41 -14.77 -11.26 -9.35
CA ASN A 41 -14.63 -11.07 -7.90
C ASN A 41 -13.14 -11.07 -7.54
N PRO A 42 -12.61 -10.00 -6.91
CA PRO A 42 -11.22 -9.97 -6.48
C PRO A 42 -10.99 -11.02 -5.39
N THR A 43 -9.93 -11.83 -5.55
CA THR A 43 -9.56 -12.88 -4.59
C THR A 43 -8.37 -12.46 -3.75
N PHE A 44 -7.31 -11.98 -4.40
CA PHE A 44 -6.13 -11.46 -3.74
C PHE A 44 -5.59 -10.23 -4.47
N ALA A 45 -5.02 -9.32 -3.71
CA ALA A 45 -4.17 -8.26 -4.23
C ALA A 45 -2.81 -8.31 -3.53
N THR A 46 -1.73 -8.23 -4.29
CA THR A 46 -0.38 -8.29 -3.76
C THR A 46 0.44 -7.11 -4.26
N LEU A 47 1.07 -6.38 -3.36
CA LEU A 47 2.18 -5.48 -3.70
C LEU A 47 3.48 -6.27 -3.57
N LYS A 48 4.27 -6.24 -4.63
CA LYS A 48 5.55 -6.93 -4.70
C LYS A 48 6.66 -5.95 -4.96
N HIS A 49 7.79 -6.22 -4.33
CA HIS A 49 9.07 -5.57 -4.55
C HIS A 49 9.95 -6.50 -5.39
N TYR A 50 10.64 -5.93 -6.37
CA TYR A 50 11.60 -6.62 -7.21
C TYR A 50 12.91 -5.84 -7.26
N ASP A 51 13.98 -6.47 -6.81
CA ASP A 51 15.33 -5.96 -6.93
C ASP A 51 15.87 -6.29 -8.32
N THR A 52 16.15 -5.27 -9.12
CA THR A 52 16.59 -5.45 -10.52
C THR A 52 18.03 -5.92 -10.62
N THR A 53 18.82 -5.77 -9.56
CA THR A 53 20.23 -6.19 -9.50
C THR A 53 20.33 -7.68 -9.25
N THR A 54 19.56 -8.18 -8.28
CA THR A 54 19.63 -9.59 -7.85
C THR A 54 18.56 -10.48 -8.50
N GLY A 55 17.51 -9.87 -9.07
CA GLY A 55 16.34 -10.60 -9.55
C GLY A 55 15.41 -11.10 -8.44
N SER A 56 15.66 -10.71 -7.19
CA SER A 56 14.88 -11.16 -6.03
C SER A 56 13.49 -10.53 -6.02
N LYS A 57 12.47 -11.33 -5.66
CA LYS A 57 11.08 -10.89 -5.51
C LYS A 57 10.64 -11.08 -4.08
N THR A 58 10.14 -10.03 -3.45
CA THR A 58 9.57 -10.08 -2.10
C THR A 58 8.13 -9.56 -2.12
N VAL A 59 7.30 -10.09 -1.22
CA VAL A 59 5.93 -9.59 -1.00
C VAL A 59 6.00 -8.49 0.04
N ILE A 60 5.48 -7.30 -0.29
CA ILE A 60 5.33 -6.19 0.65
C ILE A 60 4.04 -6.39 1.44
N VAL A 61 2.93 -6.62 0.73
CA VAL A 61 1.64 -6.90 1.36
C VAL A 61 0.79 -7.79 0.47
N GLN A 62 0.03 -8.68 1.07
CA GLN A 62 -1.00 -9.47 0.42
C GLN A 62 -2.32 -9.29 1.15
N LEU A 63 -3.34 -8.84 0.42
CA LEU A 63 -4.68 -8.58 0.92
C LEU A 63 -5.66 -9.57 0.28
N GLN A 64 -6.65 -10.02 1.05
CA GLN A 64 -7.69 -10.94 0.59
C GLN A 64 -8.95 -10.17 0.19
N ASN A 65 -9.72 -10.73 -0.76
CA ASN A 65 -11.04 -10.25 -1.19
C ASN A 65 -11.07 -8.78 -1.61
N THR A 66 -9.98 -8.29 -2.20
CA THR A 66 -9.80 -6.89 -2.57
C THR A 66 -8.87 -6.73 -3.76
N SER A 67 -8.88 -5.56 -4.37
CA SER A 67 -7.93 -5.12 -5.40
C SER A 67 -7.09 -3.96 -4.86
N ILE A 68 -5.87 -3.79 -5.37
CA ILE A 68 -5.02 -2.62 -5.11
C ILE A 68 -4.96 -1.75 -6.36
N SER A 69 -5.03 -0.44 -6.19
CA SER A 69 -4.89 0.56 -7.25
C SER A 69 -4.11 1.78 -6.75
N SER A 70 -3.73 2.65 -7.70
CA SER A 70 -3.10 3.96 -7.42
C SER A 70 -1.90 3.91 -6.46
N ALA A 71 -1.04 2.88 -6.59
CA ALA A 71 0.15 2.78 -5.76
C ALA A 71 1.17 3.88 -6.11
N GLN A 72 1.77 4.46 -5.07
CA GLN A 72 2.74 5.55 -5.13
C GLN A 72 3.84 5.30 -4.10
N ILE A 73 5.08 5.36 -4.54
CA ILE A 73 6.25 5.28 -3.65
C ILE A 73 6.54 6.69 -3.12
N SER A 74 6.85 6.82 -1.83
CA SER A 74 7.28 8.11 -1.26
C SER A 74 8.58 8.58 -1.89
N ALA A 75 8.84 9.89 -1.91
CA ALA A 75 10.04 10.46 -2.56
C ALA A 75 11.36 9.87 -2.02
N ASN A 76 11.39 9.50 -0.74
CA ASN A 76 12.54 8.86 -0.10
C ASN A 76 12.58 7.33 -0.27
N GLY A 77 11.64 6.72 -0.99
CA GLY A 77 11.56 5.28 -1.26
C GLY A 77 11.10 4.41 -0.09
N GLN A 78 10.80 4.96 1.08
CA GLN A 78 10.59 4.16 2.30
C GLN A 78 9.16 3.62 2.44
N TRP A 79 8.18 4.29 1.83
CA TRP A 79 6.76 4.02 2.02
C TRP A 79 6.08 3.77 0.68
N VAL A 80 5.05 2.92 0.70
CA VAL A 80 4.12 2.74 -0.42
C VAL A 80 2.75 3.17 0.06
N LEU A 81 2.17 4.18 -0.59
CA LEU A 81 0.78 4.62 -0.45
C LEU A 81 -0.03 3.96 -1.56
N PHE A 82 -1.21 3.44 -1.25
CA PHE A 82 -2.07 2.80 -2.24
C PHE A 82 -3.52 2.81 -1.81
N VAL A 83 -4.42 2.56 -2.76
CA VAL A 83 -5.84 2.34 -2.47
C VAL A 83 -6.11 0.84 -2.54
N SER A 84 -6.84 0.30 -1.57
CA SER A 84 -7.39 -1.05 -1.65
C SER A 84 -8.91 -1.04 -1.51
N GLY A 85 -9.59 -1.87 -2.28
CA GLY A 85 -11.05 -1.97 -2.22
C GLY A 85 -11.62 -2.97 -3.23
N ASN A 86 -12.91 -3.22 -3.08
CA ASN A 86 -13.72 -4.06 -3.96
C ASN A 86 -14.87 -3.27 -4.63
N GLY A 87 -14.77 -1.93 -4.65
CA GLY A 87 -15.77 -1.03 -5.21
C GLY A 87 -16.90 -0.61 -4.25
N THR A 88 -17.07 -1.28 -3.11
CA THR A 88 -18.10 -0.89 -2.10
C THR A 88 -17.54 0.00 -0.99
N GLN A 89 -16.30 -0.27 -0.57
CA GLN A 89 -15.55 0.54 0.37
C GLN A 89 -14.09 0.49 -0.02
N GLU A 90 -13.50 1.66 -0.23
CA GLU A 90 -12.08 1.78 -0.53
C GLU A 90 -11.33 2.32 0.68
N LYS A 91 -10.07 1.94 0.79
CA LYS A 91 -9.16 2.25 1.88
C LYS A 91 -7.91 2.88 1.31
N LEU A 92 -7.60 4.09 1.75
CA LEU A 92 -6.25 4.65 1.58
C LEU A 92 -5.36 4.01 2.62
N GLN A 93 -4.33 3.31 2.16
CA GLN A 93 -3.40 2.59 3.02
C GLN A 93 -1.97 2.96 2.73
N ALA A 94 -1.13 2.85 3.76
CA ALA A 94 0.31 3.02 3.65
C ALA A 94 1.02 1.86 4.35
N VAL A 95 2.16 1.45 3.80
CA VAL A 95 3.02 0.39 4.35
C VAL A 95 4.48 0.73 4.11
N ARG A 96 5.38 0.22 4.96
CA ARG A 96 6.83 0.28 4.73
C ARG A 96 7.24 -0.59 3.57
N MET A 97 8.32 -0.22 2.89
CA MET A 97 8.83 -0.93 1.71
C MET A 97 9.20 -2.40 2.00
N ASP A 98 9.53 -2.74 3.25
CA ASP A 98 9.80 -4.11 3.70
C ASP A 98 8.52 -4.90 4.10
N GLY A 99 7.34 -4.28 4.01
CA GLY A 99 6.05 -4.88 4.35
C GLY A 99 5.56 -4.63 5.78
N GLU A 100 6.38 -4.00 6.61
CA GLU A 100 6.01 -3.74 8.01
C GLU A 100 5.07 -2.54 8.15
N GLY A 101 4.27 -2.55 9.22
CA GLY A 101 3.50 -1.39 9.64
C GLY A 101 2.38 -0.96 8.70
N LEU A 102 1.70 -1.91 8.04
CA LEU A 102 0.51 -1.63 7.23
C LEU A 102 -0.55 -0.87 8.04
N GLN A 103 -1.06 0.24 7.49
CA GLN A 103 -2.02 1.13 8.12
C GLN A 103 -3.12 1.55 7.15
N THR A 104 -4.34 1.68 7.66
CA THR A 104 -5.46 2.33 6.97
C THR A 104 -5.57 3.78 7.44
N LEU A 105 -5.30 4.72 6.54
CA LEU A 105 -5.28 6.16 6.84
C LEU A 105 -6.65 6.79 6.70
N TYR A 106 -7.43 6.36 5.70
CA TYR A 106 -8.75 6.90 5.40
C TYR A 106 -9.60 5.85 4.68
N CYS A 107 -10.93 5.91 4.82
CA CYS A 107 -11.87 5.11 4.04
C CYS A 107 -12.90 6.01 3.39
N GLY A 108 -13.18 5.76 2.12
CA GLY A 108 -14.09 6.58 1.32
C GLY A 108 -14.17 6.09 -0.11
N ASN A 109 -14.60 6.96 -1.01
CA ASN A 109 -14.62 6.72 -2.45
C ASN A 109 -13.58 7.64 -3.10
N PHE A 110 -12.59 7.07 -3.78
CA PHE A 110 -11.51 7.81 -4.42
C PHE A 110 -11.83 8.01 -5.90
N GLN A 111 -12.22 9.23 -6.27
CA GLN A 111 -12.40 9.60 -7.68
C GLN A 111 -11.07 9.88 -8.39
N THR A 112 -10.03 10.17 -7.61
CA THR A 112 -8.69 10.52 -8.09
C THR A 112 -7.64 9.72 -7.35
N SER A 113 -6.51 9.45 -8.02
CA SER A 113 -5.39 8.77 -7.39
C SER A 113 -4.76 9.64 -6.28
N PRO A 114 -4.60 9.12 -5.05
CA PRO A 114 -3.85 9.82 -4.00
C PRO A 114 -2.38 9.98 -4.42
N GLN A 115 -1.73 11.02 -3.91
CA GLN A 115 -0.32 11.32 -4.18
C GLN A 115 0.38 11.71 -2.87
N TRP A 116 1.67 11.41 -2.78
CA TRP A 116 2.52 11.98 -1.73
C TRP A 116 2.72 13.48 -1.99
N SER A 117 2.94 14.26 -0.92
CA SER A 117 3.43 15.63 -1.08
C SER A 117 4.84 15.61 -1.67
N THR A 118 5.17 16.66 -2.40
CA THR A 118 6.54 16.93 -2.89
C THR A 118 7.44 17.56 -1.83
N ASN A 119 6.86 17.95 -0.69
CA ASN A 119 7.51 18.63 0.42
C ASN A 119 7.74 17.64 1.57
#